data_AF-A0A5M9QU60-F1
#
_entry.id   AF-A0A5M9QU60-F1
#
_cell.length_a   1.000
_cell.length_b   1.000
_cell.length_c   1.000
_cell.angle_alpha   90.00
_cell.angle_beta   90.00
_cell.angle_gamma   90.00
#
_symmetry.space_group_name_H-M   'P 1'
#
loop_
_entity.id
_entity.type
_entity.pdbx_description
1 polymer ?
#
loop_
_entity_poly.entity_id
_entity_poly.type
_entity_poly.pdbx_seq_one_letter_code
_entity_poly.pdbx_strand_id
1 'polypeptide(L)'
;MSLQDGSGKLIASSSQSPIYTLDTIVQKSSFSPNFIKIDTDGFDFKVLRGAIATIKAYAPVIYFEWSYTHLLEQAESPLAIFPLLRELGYLELVIFDNFGTLLCVLPSDDRQNLALLMDYTKDSSQIHYYDVLAIPSQSAFNLQEYLQLYTKQNAQAREWI
;
A
#
# COMPACT_ATOMS: atom_id res chain seq x y z
N MET A 1 -2.25 10.62 21.56
CA MET A 1 -1.34 10.53 20.41
C MET A 1 0.00 11.09 20.84
N SER A 2 1.10 10.39 20.57
CA SER A 2 2.46 10.89 20.80
C SER A 2 3.22 10.85 19.49
N LEU A 3 4.07 11.84 19.27
CA LEU A 3 5.07 11.79 18.21
C LEU A 3 6.31 11.07 18.77
N GLN A 4 6.68 9.95 18.17
CA GLN A 4 7.92 9.22 18.47
C GLN A 4 8.58 8.88 17.14
N ASP A 5 9.87 9.18 17.02
CA ASP A 5 10.69 8.89 15.83
C ASP A 5 10.13 9.47 14.51
N GLY A 6 9.38 10.57 14.60
CA GLY A 6 8.75 11.22 13.44
C GLY A 6 7.42 10.60 12.99
N SER A 7 6.97 9.50 13.62
CA SER A 7 5.65 8.91 13.40
C SER A 7 4.67 9.24 14.53
N GLY A 8 3.39 9.38 14.18
CA GLY A 8 2.28 9.56 15.11
C GLY A 8 1.74 8.22 15.59
N LYS A 9 2.03 7.84 16.84
CA LYS A 9 1.55 6.58 17.42
C LYS A 9 0.33 6.77 18.31
N LEU A 10 -0.59 5.80 18.26
CA LEU A 10 -1.65 5.66 19.25
C LEU A 10 -1.03 5.22 20.57
N ILE A 11 -1.19 6.05 21.60
CA ILE A 11 -0.76 5.75 22.97
C ILE A 11 -1.99 5.59 23.84
N ALA A 12 -1.94 4.63 24.77
CA ALA A 12 -3.01 4.45 25.75
C ALA A 12 -3.19 5.74 26.55
N SER A 13 -4.41 6.29 26.55
CA SER A 13 -4.80 7.46 27.32
C SER A 13 -6.20 7.29 27.89
N SER A 14 -6.53 8.05 28.93
CA SER A 14 -7.89 8.10 29.50
C SER A 14 -8.93 8.71 28.56
N SER A 15 -8.49 9.46 27.54
CA SER A 15 -9.35 10.00 26.49
C SER A 15 -9.53 8.99 25.34
N GLN A 16 -10.78 8.80 24.91
CA GLN A 16 -11.11 8.08 23.70
C GLN A 16 -11.07 9.03 22.51
N SER A 17 -10.37 8.65 21.44
CA SER A 17 -10.46 9.33 20.14
C SER A 17 -11.44 8.55 19.25
N PRO A 18 -12.35 9.22 18.53
CA PRO A 18 -13.25 8.52 17.63
C PRO A 18 -12.45 7.88 16.49
N ILE A 19 -12.84 6.66 16.12
CA ILE A 19 -12.28 5.92 14.99
C ILE A 19 -13.30 5.95 13.85
N TYR A 20 -12.85 6.30 12.65
CA TYR A 20 -13.68 6.32 11.45
C TYR A 20 -13.05 5.43 10.38
N THR A 21 -13.91 4.76 9.60
CA THR A 21 -13.48 4.12 8.36
C THR A 21 -13.24 5.16 7.28
N LEU A 22 -12.43 4.85 6.27
CA LEU A 22 -12.23 5.74 5.13
C LEU A 22 -13.55 6.00 4.39
N ASP A 23 -14.41 4.98 4.28
CA ASP A 23 -15.77 5.11 3.74
C ASP A 23 -16.59 6.19 4.45
N THR A 24 -16.54 6.23 5.79
CA THR A 24 -17.26 7.24 6.58
C THR A 24 -16.76 8.65 6.29
N ILE A 25 -15.44 8.81 6.11
CA ILE A 25 -14.81 10.10 5.83
C ILE A 25 -15.19 10.56 4.42
N VAL A 26 -15.06 9.69 3.42
CA VAL A 26 -15.35 10.03 2.02
C VAL A 26 -16.84 10.32 1.83
N GLN A 27 -17.74 9.52 2.42
CA GLN A 27 -19.19 9.74 2.33
C GLN A 27 -19.63 11.09 2.90
N LYS A 28 -18.96 11.59 3.94
CA LYS A 28 -19.24 12.90 4.54
C LYS A 28 -18.64 14.07 3.76
N SER A 29 -17.88 13.78 2.72
CA SER A 29 -17.23 14.76 1.86
C SER A 29 -17.87 14.78 0.47
N SER A 30 -17.57 15.81 -0.32
CA SER A 30 -17.86 15.84 -1.76
C SER A 30 -16.70 15.29 -2.60
N PHE A 31 -15.77 14.55 -1.99
CA PHE A 31 -14.55 14.10 -2.63
C PHE A 31 -14.74 12.74 -3.33
N SER A 32 -14.21 12.64 -4.55
CA SER A 32 -14.18 11.41 -5.34
C SER A 32 -12.71 11.06 -5.61
N PRO A 33 -12.09 10.19 -4.81
CA PRO A 33 -10.68 9.86 -4.96
C PRO A 33 -10.43 9.10 -6.27
N ASN A 34 -9.42 9.54 -7.02
CA ASN A 34 -8.81 8.75 -8.10
C ASN A 34 -7.47 8.11 -7.66
N PHE A 35 -6.95 8.51 -6.50
CA PHE A 35 -5.73 8.00 -5.89
C PHE A 35 -5.86 8.01 -4.36
N ILE A 36 -5.38 6.96 -3.70
CA ILE A 36 -5.34 6.83 -2.24
C ILE A 36 -3.94 6.37 -1.84
N LYS A 37 -3.27 7.15 -0.97
CA LYS A 37 -2.09 6.68 -0.23
C LYS A 37 -2.49 6.27 1.19
N ILE A 38 -2.00 5.13 1.65
CA ILE A 38 -2.17 4.59 3.00
C ILE A 38 -0.78 4.30 3.55
N ASP A 39 -0.49 4.81 4.75
CA ASP A 39 0.82 4.74 5.39
C ASP A 39 0.55 4.94 6.88
N THR A 40 0.19 3.84 7.55
CA THR A 40 -0.48 3.89 8.86
C THR A 40 0.11 2.92 9.87
N ASP A 41 1.43 2.72 9.85
CA ASP A 41 2.16 1.87 10.79
C ASP A 41 1.46 0.52 11.05
N GLY A 42 1.02 -0.15 9.97
CA GLY A 42 0.39 -1.48 10.02
C GLY A 42 -1.13 -1.48 10.09
N PHE A 43 -1.79 -0.33 10.27
CA PHE A 43 -3.25 -0.24 10.14
C PHE A 43 -3.72 -0.28 8.67
N ASP A 44 -2.81 -0.37 7.72
CA ASP A 44 -3.03 -0.23 6.28
C ASP A 44 -4.10 -1.19 5.77
N PHE A 45 -4.06 -2.45 6.22
CA PHE A 45 -5.07 -3.45 5.84
C PHE A 45 -6.44 -3.15 6.44
N LYS A 46 -6.49 -2.61 7.65
CA LYS A 46 -7.74 -2.19 8.31
C LYS A 46 -8.32 -0.97 7.61
N VAL A 47 -7.49 -0.02 7.18
CA VAL A 47 -7.90 1.14 6.38
C VAL A 47 -8.45 0.68 5.03
N LEU A 48 -7.77 -0.24 4.34
CA LEU A 48 -8.24 -0.82 3.07
C LEU A 48 -9.59 -1.52 3.23
N ARG A 49 -9.77 -2.33 4.27
CA ARG A 49 -11.06 -2.97 4.58
C ARG A 49 -12.14 -1.94 4.94
N GLY A 50 -11.77 -0.83 5.57
CA GLY A 50 -12.64 0.31 5.84
C GLY A 50 -12.91 1.22 4.64
N ALA A 51 -12.33 0.94 3.48
CA ALA A 51 -12.45 1.73 2.25
C ALA A 51 -13.23 1.01 1.14
N ILE A 52 -13.84 -0.15 1.42
CA ILE A 52 -14.42 -1.02 0.38
C ILE A 52 -15.50 -0.30 -0.43
N ALA A 53 -16.38 0.49 0.20
CA ALA A 53 -17.43 1.20 -0.54
C ALA A 53 -16.84 2.29 -1.44
N THR A 54 -15.86 3.02 -0.94
CA THR A 54 -15.09 4.03 -1.68
C THR A 54 -14.37 3.41 -2.87
N ILE A 55 -13.67 2.28 -2.64
CA ILE A 55 -12.93 1.57 -3.67
C ILE A 55 -13.87 1.09 -4.78
N LYS A 56 -15.01 0.49 -4.42
CA LYS A 56 -16.01 0.04 -5.41
C LYS A 56 -16.63 1.20 -6.20
N ALA A 57 -16.87 2.33 -5.55
CA ALA A 57 -17.52 3.47 -6.18
C ALA A 57 -16.61 4.21 -7.16
N TYR A 58 -15.32 4.34 -6.84
CA TYR A 58 -14.42 5.23 -7.57
C TYR A 58 -13.24 4.54 -8.25
N ALA A 59 -12.94 3.28 -7.87
CA ALA A 59 -11.77 2.52 -8.33
C ALA A 59 -10.47 3.36 -8.38
N PRO A 60 -10.07 3.98 -7.25
CA PRO A 60 -8.85 4.76 -7.19
C PRO A 60 -7.61 3.88 -7.37
N VAL A 61 -6.52 4.43 -7.90
CA VAL A 61 -5.20 3.80 -7.72
C VAL A 61 -4.83 3.83 -6.23
N ILE A 62 -4.29 2.74 -5.69
CA ILE A 62 -4.00 2.61 -4.26
C ILE A 62 -2.51 2.40 -4.07
N TYR A 63 -1.90 3.17 -3.17
CA TYR A 63 -0.52 3.03 -2.73
C TYR A 63 -0.50 2.76 -1.22
N PHE A 64 0.08 1.65 -0.77
CA PHE A 64 0.09 1.31 0.66
C PHE A 64 1.39 0.67 1.14
N GLU A 65 1.74 0.87 2.41
CA GLU A 65 2.87 0.21 3.06
C GLU A 65 2.55 -1.26 3.34
N TRP A 66 3.50 -2.14 3.06
CA TRP A 66 3.42 -3.57 3.31
C TRP A 66 4.61 -4.04 4.14
N SER A 67 4.46 -3.91 5.46
CA SER A 67 5.49 -4.21 6.48
C SER A 67 5.13 -5.44 7.30
N TYR A 68 6.03 -6.44 7.35
CA TYR A 68 5.84 -7.65 8.17
C TYR A 68 5.62 -7.31 9.65
N THR A 69 6.52 -6.50 10.20
CA THR A 69 6.55 -6.16 11.63
C THR A 69 5.30 -5.39 12.02
N HIS A 70 4.93 -4.37 11.26
CA HIS A 70 3.75 -3.56 11.57
C HIS A 70 2.44 -4.36 11.45
N LEU A 71 2.32 -5.24 10.44
CA LEU A 71 1.15 -6.10 10.31
C LEU A 71 1.04 -7.09 11.47
N LEU A 72 2.16 -7.65 11.92
CA LEU A 72 2.19 -8.56 13.06
C LEU A 72 1.75 -7.86 14.35
N GLU A 73 2.20 -6.63 14.60
CA GLU A 73 1.75 -5.79 15.72
C GLU A 73 0.24 -5.55 15.72
N GLN A 74 -0.37 -5.55 14.53
CA GLN A 74 -1.81 -5.39 14.34
C GLN A 74 -2.60 -6.69 14.30
N ALA A 75 -1.95 -7.83 14.55
CA ALA A 75 -2.49 -9.19 14.43
C ALA A 75 -3.05 -9.49 13.02
N GLU A 76 -2.45 -8.92 11.98
CA GLU A 76 -2.80 -9.11 10.59
C GLU A 76 -1.93 -10.20 9.93
N SER A 77 -2.53 -10.97 9.02
CA SER A 77 -1.78 -11.92 8.19
C SER A 77 -1.18 -11.19 6.99
N PRO A 78 0.15 -11.30 6.73
CA PRO A 78 0.82 -10.48 5.72
C PRO A 78 0.28 -10.59 4.30
N LEU A 79 -0.38 -11.70 3.95
CA LEU A 79 -0.91 -11.95 2.59
C LEU A 79 -2.42 -11.73 2.49
N ALA A 80 -3.10 -11.37 3.58
CA ALA A 80 -4.57 -11.42 3.64
C ALA A 80 -5.29 -10.30 2.89
N ILE A 81 -4.57 -9.28 2.41
CA ILE A 81 -5.19 -8.18 1.67
C ILE A 81 -5.32 -8.45 0.17
N PHE A 82 -4.41 -9.23 -0.40
CA PHE A 82 -4.31 -9.39 -1.85
C PHE A 82 -5.52 -10.10 -2.48
N PRO A 83 -6.13 -11.14 -1.86
CA PRO A 83 -7.39 -11.70 -2.36
C PRO A 83 -8.51 -10.67 -2.43
N LEU A 84 -8.63 -9.78 -1.42
CA LEU A 84 -9.61 -8.71 -1.42
C LEU A 84 -9.34 -7.70 -2.55
N LEU A 85 -8.09 -7.27 -2.72
CA LEU A 85 -7.71 -6.36 -3.82
C LEU A 85 -8.08 -6.96 -5.18
N ARG A 86 -7.81 -8.24 -5.38
CA ARG A 86 -8.18 -8.96 -6.60
C ARG A 86 -9.69 -8.97 -6.82
N GLU A 87 -10.48 -9.31 -5.80
CA GLU A 87 -11.95 -9.29 -5.85
C GLU A 87 -12.51 -7.90 -6.21
N LEU A 88 -11.81 -6.84 -5.82
CA LEU A 88 -12.14 -5.45 -6.14
C LEU A 88 -11.62 -4.98 -7.51
N GLY A 89 -11.01 -5.86 -8.31
CA GLY A 89 -10.57 -5.56 -9.67
C GLY A 89 -9.14 -5.03 -9.79
N TYR A 90 -8.33 -5.13 -8.73
CA TYR A 90 -6.91 -4.75 -8.73
C TYR A 90 -6.06 -5.98 -9.05
N LEU A 91 -5.75 -6.14 -10.34
CA LEU A 91 -5.14 -7.38 -10.85
C LEU A 91 -3.61 -7.32 -10.87
N GLU A 92 -3.03 -6.13 -11.04
CA GLU A 92 -1.58 -5.91 -11.10
C GLU A 92 -1.12 -5.08 -9.91
N LEU A 93 0.02 -5.47 -9.35
CA LEU A 93 0.71 -4.79 -8.26
C LEU A 93 2.10 -4.37 -8.74
N VAL A 94 2.47 -3.11 -8.51
CA VAL A 94 3.86 -2.66 -8.63
C VAL A 94 4.45 -2.61 -7.23
N ILE A 95 5.57 -3.30 -7.04
CA ILE A 95 6.24 -3.42 -5.75
C ILE A 95 7.50 -2.56 -5.77
N PHE A 96 7.64 -1.73 -4.74
CA PHE A 96 8.84 -0.95 -4.49
C PHE A 96 9.50 -1.40 -3.20
N ASP A 97 10.82 -1.34 -3.14
CA ASP A 97 11.53 -1.48 -1.87
C ASP A 97 11.36 -0.23 -0.99
N ASN A 98 11.83 -0.30 0.26
CA ASN A 98 11.77 0.82 1.23
C ASN A 98 12.66 2.03 0.86
N PHE A 99 13.38 1.97 -0.26
CA PHE A 99 14.11 3.11 -0.83
C PHE A 99 13.37 3.76 -2.01
N GLY A 100 12.18 3.24 -2.36
CA GLY A 100 11.38 3.68 -3.51
C GLY A 100 11.86 3.11 -4.85
N THR A 101 12.71 2.08 -4.83
CA THR A 101 13.18 1.41 -6.05
C THR A 101 12.13 0.41 -6.51
N LEU A 102 11.69 0.51 -7.78
CA LEU A 102 10.79 -0.46 -8.38
C LEU A 102 11.49 -1.80 -8.47
N LEU A 103 10.95 -2.79 -7.76
CA LEU A 103 11.49 -4.14 -7.69
C LEU A 103 10.89 -5.03 -8.77
N CYS A 104 9.56 -5.08 -8.85
CA CYS A 104 8.85 -5.91 -9.81
C CYS A 104 7.37 -5.50 -9.99
N VAL A 105 6.75 -6.08 -11.01
CA VAL A 105 5.30 -6.10 -11.22
C VAL A 105 4.84 -7.54 -11.11
N LEU A 106 3.75 -7.80 -10.38
CA LEU A 106 3.20 -9.14 -10.24
C LEU A 106 1.66 -9.14 -10.10
N PRO A 107 0.99 -10.25 -10.49
CA PRO A 107 -0.44 -10.41 -10.28
C PRO A 107 -0.83 -10.45 -8.80
N SER A 108 -1.97 -9.87 -8.43
CA SER A 108 -2.45 -9.90 -7.04
C SER A 108 -2.80 -11.29 -6.50
N ASP A 109 -2.92 -12.32 -7.35
CA ASP A 109 -3.07 -13.72 -6.96
C ASP A 109 -1.75 -14.52 -6.92
N ASP A 110 -0.60 -13.89 -7.19
CA ASP A 110 0.70 -14.56 -7.12
C ASP A 110 1.18 -14.72 -5.66
N ARG A 111 0.46 -15.58 -4.94
CA ARG A 111 0.69 -15.86 -3.53
C ARG A 111 2.12 -16.36 -3.27
N GLN A 112 2.72 -17.07 -4.23
CA GLN A 112 4.06 -17.61 -4.06
C GLN A 112 5.11 -16.49 -4.05
N ASN A 113 5.11 -15.61 -5.05
CA ASN A 113 6.08 -14.52 -5.10
C ASN A 113 5.82 -13.47 -4.01
N LEU A 114 4.55 -13.21 -3.67
CA LEU A 114 4.21 -12.37 -2.51
C LEU A 114 4.77 -12.98 -1.21
N ALA A 115 4.61 -14.28 -0.98
CA ALA A 115 5.19 -14.92 0.20
C ALA A 115 6.72 -14.80 0.23
N LEU A 116 7.39 -15.01 -0.90
CA LEU A 116 8.86 -14.89 -1.00
C LEU A 116 9.34 -13.47 -0.70
N LEU A 117 8.67 -12.44 -1.23
CA LEU A 117 8.98 -11.04 -0.93
C LEU A 117 8.85 -10.75 0.56
N MET A 118 7.74 -11.17 1.17
CA MET A 118 7.49 -10.99 2.59
C MET A 118 8.47 -11.77 3.47
N ASP A 119 8.85 -12.97 3.07
CA ASP A 119 9.85 -13.75 3.79
C ASP A 119 11.22 -13.07 3.73
N TYR A 120 11.58 -12.47 2.60
CA TYR A 120 12.83 -11.73 2.46
C TYR A 120 12.96 -10.56 3.44
N THR A 121 11.87 -9.87 3.81
CA THR A 121 11.95 -8.76 4.79
C THR A 121 12.27 -9.23 6.21
N LYS A 122 12.05 -10.52 6.51
CA LYS A 122 12.39 -11.09 7.83
C LYS A 122 13.88 -11.35 7.98
N ASP A 123 14.55 -11.66 6.87
CA ASP A 123 15.97 -12.03 6.84
C ASP A 123 16.87 -10.86 6.41
N SER A 124 16.32 -9.86 5.73
CA SER A 124 17.06 -8.71 5.22
C SER A 124 17.36 -7.67 6.31
N SER A 125 18.62 -7.24 6.38
CA SER A 125 19.04 -6.10 7.22
C SER A 125 18.85 -4.74 6.54
N GLN A 126 18.43 -4.72 5.27
CA GLN A 126 18.30 -3.50 4.47
C GLN A 126 16.87 -3.24 4.02
N ILE A 127 16.11 -4.29 3.74
CA ILE A 127 14.74 -4.21 3.24
C ILE A 127 13.76 -4.62 4.32
N HIS A 128 13.02 -3.64 4.85
CA HIS A 128 12.16 -3.83 6.02
C HIS A 128 10.67 -3.88 5.70
N TYR A 129 10.28 -3.26 4.59
CA TYR A 129 8.92 -3.22 4.07
C TYR A 129 8.97 -2.99 2.56
N TYR A 130 7.84 -3.16 1.93
CA TYR A 130 7.63 -2.72 0.55
C TYR A 130 6.52 -1.69 0.50
N ASP A 131 6.57 -0.84 -0.52
CA ASP A 131 5.39 -0.10 -0.94
C ASP A 131 4.72 -0.84 -2.10
N VAL A 132 3.38 -0.87 -2.07
CA VAL A 132 2.56 -1.54 -3.08
C VAL A 132 1.67 -0.54 -3.77
N LEU A 133 1.87 -0.37 -5.07
CA LEU A 133 0.93 0.33 -5.95
C LEU A 133 -0.01 -0.68 -6.60
N ALA A 134 -1.25 -0.73 -6.14
CA ALA A 134 -2.31 -1.54 -6.73
C ALA A 134 -3.08 -0.71 -7.77
N ILE A 135 -3.13 -1.22 -8.99
CA ILE A 135 -3.77 -0.54 -10.13
C ILE A 135 -5.10 -1.24 -10.45
N PRO A 136 -6.24 -0.54 -10.43
CA PRO A 136 -7.50 -1.13 -10.84
C PRO A 136 -7.50 -1.38 -12.34
N SER A 137 -8.05 -2.51 -12.76
CA SER A 137 -8.15 -2.91 -14.18
C SER A 137 -8.91 -1.91 -15.06
N GLN A 138 -9.80 -1.12 -14.45
CA GLN A 138 -10.57 -0.05 -15.12
C GLN A 138 -9.90 1.33 -15.06
N SER A 139 -8.69 1.43 -14.51
CA SER A 139 -7.96 2.69 -14.38
C SER A 139 -7.52 3.23 -15.73
N ALA A 140 -7.51 4.55 -15.88
CA ALA A 140 -6.80 5.23 -16.97
C ALA A 140 -5.27 5.20 -16.78
N PHE A 141 -4.78 4.76 -15.61
CA PHE A 141 -3.36 4.66 -15.32
C PHE A 141 -2.71 3.59 -16.20
N ASN A 142 -1.82 4.01 -17.09
CA ASN A 142 -1.11 3.13 -18.00
C ASN A 142 0.20 2.63 -17.37
N LEU A 143 0.19 1.39 -16.90
CA LEU A 143 1.37 0.77 -16.28
C LEU A 143 2.57 0.71 -17.23
N GLN A 144 2.36 0.41 -18.52
CA GLN A 144 3.46 0.32 -19.49
C GLN A 144 4.13 1.68 -19.71
N GLU A 145 3.34 2.75 -19.81
CA GLU A 145 3.86 4.12 -19.90
C GLU A 145 4.63 4.51 -18.64
N TYR A 146 4.09 4.19 -17.47
CA TYR A 146 4.76 4.42 -16.19
C TYR A 146 6.14 3.72 -16.13
N LEU A 147 6.20 2.43 -16.49
CA LEU A 147 7.45 1.66 -16.50
C LEU A 147 8.47 2.26 -17.48
N GLN A 148 8.04 2.69 -18.67
CA GLN A 148 8.92 3.35 -19.64
C GLN A 148 9.51 4.66 -19.09
N LEU A 149 8.69 5.48 -18.43
CA LEU A 149 9.15 6.72 -17.80
C LEU A 149 10.12 6.45 -16.65
N TYR A 150 9.81 5.47 -15.80
CA TYR A 150 10.67 5.05 -14.70
C TYR A 150 12.04 4.59 -15.19
N THR A 151 12.11 3.75 -16.22
CA THR A 151 13.37 3.30 -16.80
C THR A 151 14.17 4.46 -17.39
N LYS A 152 13.54 5.39 -18.12
CA LYS A 152 14.23 6.56 -18.70
C LYS A 152 14.85 7.45 -17.64
N GLN A 153 14.11 7.77 -16.57
CA GLN A 153 14.62 8.60 -15.48
C GLN A 153 15.80 7.94 -14.75
N ASN A 154 15.71 6.63 -14.48
CA ASN A 154 16.78 5.91 -13.81
C ASN A 154 18.01 5.67 -14.70
N ALA A 155 17.83 5.58 -16.01
CA ALA A 155 18.96 5.55 -16.95
C ALA A 155 19.71 6.89 -16.94
N GLN A 156 18.98 8.01 -17.00
CA GLN A 156 19.58 9.34 -16.93
C GLN A 156 20.31 9.57 -15.61
N ALA A 157 19.73 9.19 -14.46
CA ALA A 157 20.36 9.35 -13.15
C ALA A 157 21.69 8.59 -13.01
N ARG A 158 21.86 7.47 -13.73
CA ARG A 158 23.09 6.65 -13.73
C ARG A 158 24.20 7.18 -14.65
N GLU A 159 23.90 8.12 -15.54
CA GLU A 159 24.91 8.75 -16.42
C GLU A 159 25.67 9.90 -15.72
N TRP A 160 25.23 10.34 -14.54
CA TRP A 160 25.85 11.43 -13.76
C TRP A 160 26.71 10.96 -12.58
N ILE A 161 27.01 9.67 -12.48
CA ILE A 161 27.89 9.04 -11.48
C ILE A 161 29.12 8.48 -12.21
#